data_AF-A0A9R1D5R4-F1
#
_entry.id   AF-A0A9R1D5R4-F1
#
_cell.length_a   1.000
_cell.length_b   1.000
_cell.length_c   1.000
_cell.angle_alpha   90.00
_cell.angle_beta   90.00
_cell.angle_gamma   90.00
#
_symmetry.space_group_name_H-M   'P 1'
#
loop_
_entity.id
_entity.type
_entity.pdbx_description
1 polymer ?
#
loop_
_entity_poly.entity_id
_entity_poly.type
_entity_poly.pdbx_seq_one_letter_code
_entity_poly.pdbx_strand_id
1 'polypeptide(L)' 'MPDPGTSADGEEDSVATEPTVAEAIRSTESYEAGDGVVFYDAENPLAWMQADNAVDLEDAA' A
#
# COMPACT_ATOMS: atom_id res chain seq x y z
N MET A 1 0.42 38.14 -11.49
CA MET A 1 -0.37 36.90 -11.53
C MET A 1 0.64 35.76 -11.51
N PRO A 2 0.75 35.00 -10.40
CA PRO A 2 1.67 33.86 -10.35
C PRO A 2 1.10 32.67 -11.13
N ASP A 3 1.97 31.90 -11.78
CA ASP A 3 1.63 30.68 -12.52
C ASP A 3 1.17 29.55 -11.57
N PRO A 4 -0.01 28.93 -11.78
CA PRO A 4 -0.40 27.72 -11.07
C PRO A 4 0.20 26.51 -11.78
N GLY A 5 1.28 25.95 -11.24
CA GLY A 5 1.77 24.69 -11.79
C GLY A 5 3.09 24.16 -11.25
N THR A 6 3.89 24.98 -10.56
CA THR A 6 5.05 24.43 -9.85
C THR A 6 4.67 24.11 -8.41
N SER A 7 3.82 23.09 -8.25
CA SER A 7 4.00 22.23 -7.08
C SER A 7 5.23 21.40 -7.40
N ALA A 8 6.40 21.96 -7.07
CA ALA A 8 7.56 21.14 -6.77
C ALA A 8 7.23 20.41 -5.46
N ASP A 9 6.32 19.44 -5.53
CA ASP A 9 6.26 18.40 -4.52
C ASP A 9 7.57 17.64 -4.71
N GLY A 10 8.46 17.82 -3.74
CA GLY A 10 9.70 17.07 -3.68
C GLY A 10 9.32 15.63 -3.50
N GLU A 11 9.19 14.92 -4.60
CA GLU A 11 9.22 13.47 -4.66
C GLU A 11 10.67 13.10 -4.33
N GLU A 12 11.00 13.21 -3.04
CA GLU A 12 12.05 12.41 -2.46
C GLU A 12 11.50 10.99 -2.54
N ASP A 13 11.80 10.35 -3.69
CA ASP A 13 11.81 8.90 -3.88
C ASP A 13 12.80 8.36 -2.84
N SER A 14 12.34 8.39 -1.60
CA SER A 14 12.97 7.76 -0.47
C SER A 14 12.77 6.31 -0.79
N VAL A 15 13.79 5.72 -1.40
CA VAL A 15 13.86 4.29 -1.70
C VAL A 15 13.62 3.59 -0.37
N ALA A 16 12.35 3.29 -0.10
CA ALA A 16 11.93 2.62 1.10
C ALA A 16 12.62 1.26 1.03
N THR A 17 13.43 0.96 2.04
CA THR A 17 14.01 -0.38 2.16
C THR A 17 12.86 -1.38 2.15
N GLU A 18 12.96 -2.38 1.29
CA GLU A 18 11.95 -3.42 1.20
C GLU A 18 11.73 -4.04 2.59
N PRO A 19 10.48 -4.06 3.10
CA PRO A 19 10.21 -4.61 4.42
C PRO A 19 10.48 -6.10 4.42
N THR A 20 10.89 -6.65 5.56
CA THR A 20 10.85 -8.10 5.73
C THR A 20 9.40 -8.58 5.71
N VAL A 21 9.18 -9.86 5.38
CA VAL A 21 7.82 -10.45 5.38
C VAL A 21 7.11 -10.24 6.73
N ALA A 22 7.83 -10.35 7.85
CA ALA A 22 7.25 -10.17 9.18
C ALA A 22 6.83 -8.70 9.43
N GLU A 23 7.57 -7.74 8.90
CA GLU A 23 7.24 -6.31 8.99
C GLU A 23 6.05 -5.98 8.09
N ALA A 24 6.05 -6.48 6.85
CA ALA A 24 4.94 -6.30 5.92
C ALA A 24 3.61 -6.85 6.51
N ILE A 25 3.63 -8.04 7.10
CA ILE A 25 2.45 -8.62 7.77
C ILE A 25 2.01 -7.76 8.95
N ARG A 26 2.95 -7.20 9.74
CA ARG A 26 2.61 -6.39 10.91
C ARG A 26 1.95 -5.07 10.53
N SER A 27 2.41 -4.42 9.47
CA SER A 27 1.85 -3.15 8.99
C SER A 27 0.54 -3.34 8.22
N THR A 28 0.29 -4.54 7.67
CA THR A 28 -0.92 -4.82 6.91
C THR A 28 -2.16 -4.78 7.81
N GLU A 29 -3.09 -3.89 7.46
CA GLU A 29 -4.43 -3.80 8.04
C GLU A 29 -5.50 -4.08 6.97
N SER A 30 -6.76 -4.19 7.40
CA SER A 30 -7.87 -4.48 6.50
C SER A 30 -9.18 -3.83 6.91
N TYR A 31 -10.02 -3.50 5.93
CA TYR A 31 -11.41 -3.07 6.16
C TYR A 31 -12.39 -3.76 5.20
N GLU A 32 -13.66 -3.83 5.62
CA GLU A 32 -14.75 -4.33 4.77
C GLU A 32 -15.20 -3.26 3.76
N ALA A 33 -15.16 -3.62 2.49
CA ALA A 33 -15.74 -2.90 1.38
C ALA A 33 -16.99 -3.63 0.88
N GLY A 34 -17.81 -2.97 0.07
CA GLY A 34 -19.10 -3.53 -0.37
C GLY A 34 -19.02 -4.90 -1.07
N ASP A 35 -17.92 -5.17 -1.78
CA ASP A 35 -17.70 -6.41 -2.55
C ASP A 35 -16.55 -7.27 -1.99
N GLY A 36 -16.03 -6.99 -0.79
CA GLY A 36 -14.96 -7.79 -0.20
C GLY A 36 -14.13 -7.07 0.85
N VAL A 37 -12.93 -7.59 1.13
CA VAL A 37 -12.00 -7.01 2.12
C VAL A 37 -10.81 -6.38 1.38
N VAL A 38 -10.47 -5.15 1.76
CA VAL A 38 -9.29 -4.45 1.23
C VAL A 38 -8.16 -4.56 2.26
N PHE A 39 -7.00 -5.03 1.82
CA PHE A 39 -5.75 -5.02 2.60
C PHE A 39 -4.87 -3.85 2.18
N TYR A 40 -4.24 -3.19 3.15
CA TYR A 40 -3.34 -2.07 2.90
C TYR A 40 -2.25 -2.00 3.97
N ASP A 41 -1.13 -1.39 3.64
CA ASP A 41 -0.06 -1.09 4.59
C ASP A 41 -0.42 0.19 5.36
N ALA A 42 -0.63 0.09 6.68
CA ALA A 42 -1.07 1.20 7.51
C ALA A 42 0.03 2.25 7.73
N GLU A 43 1.29 1.83 7.71
CA GLU A 43 2.45 2.72 7.85
C GLU A 43 2.79 3.42 6.52
N ASN A 44 2.42 2.84 5.37
CA ASN A 44 2.62 3.37 4.03
C ASN A 44 1.39 3.11 3.13
N PRO A 45 0.29 3.87 3.26
CA PRO A 45 -0.95 3.61 2.52
C PRO A 45 -0.84 3.82 0.99
N LEU A 46 0.24 4.45 0.52
CA LEU A 46 0.54 4.60 -0.91
C LEU A 46 1.50 3.50 -1.44
N ALA A 47 1.97 2.60 -0.58
CA ALA A 47 2.81 1.49 -0.99
C ALA A 47 2.01 0.46 -1.78
N TRP A 48 2.66 -0.11 -2.80
CA TRP A 48 2.07 -1.15 -3.63
C TRP A 48 2.37 -2.51 -3.01
N MET A 49 1.35 -3.32 -2.78
CA MET A 49 1.53 -4.72 -2.38
C MET A 49 1.77 -5.59 -3.60
N GLN A 50 2.89 -6.33 -3.62
CA GLN A 50 3.22 -7.26 -4.69
C GLN A 50 2.99 -8.71 -4.24
N ALA A 51 2.30 -9.49 -5.06
CA ALA A 51 2.12 -10.92 -4.87
C ALA A 51 2.24 -11.64 -6.21
N ASP A 52 2.82 -12.84 -6.20
CA ASP A 52 2.95 -13.67 -7.41
C ASP A 52 1.60 -14.23 -7.87
N ASN A 53 0.68 -14.45 -6.93
CA ASN A 53 -0.63 -15.04 -7.18
C ASN A 53 -1.68 -14.39 -6.28
N ALA A 54 -2.89 -14.22 -6.81
CA ALA A 54 -4.08 -13.92 -6.02
C ALA A 54 -4.79 -15.24 -5.67
N VAL A 55 -5.33 -15.32 -4.45
CA VAL A 55 -6.16 -16.44 -3.98
C VAL A 55 -7.49 -15.88 -3.47
N ASP A 56 -8.55 -16.68 -3.58
CA ASP A 56 -9.82 -16.34 -2.94
C ASP A 56 -9.70 -16.56 -1.43
N LEU A 57 -10.18 -15.61 -0.63
CA LEU A 57 -10.00 -15.67 0.82
C LEU A 57 -10.79 -16.82 1.45
N GLU A 58 -11.95 -17.14 0.87
CA GLU A 58 -12.77 -18.27 1.30
C GLU A 58 -12.09 -19.63 1.08
N ASP A 59 -11.21 -19.74 0.08
CA ASP A 59 -10.45 -20.95 -0.22
C ASP A 59 -9.20 -21.11 0.67
N ALA A 60 -8.78 -20.05 1.36
CA ALA A 60 -7.55 -20.00 2.16
C ALA A 60 -7.75 -20.22 3.67
N ALA A 61 -9.01 -20.39 4.13
CA ALA A 61 -9.39 -20.53 5.53
C ALA A 61 -9.29 -21.95 6.11
#